data_AF-A0A2A4WXL7-F1
#
_entry.id   AF-A0A2A4WXL7-F1
#
_cell.length_a   1.000
_cell.length_b   1.000
_cell.length_c   1.000
_cell.angle_alpha   90.00
_cell.angle_beta   90.00
_cell.angle_gamma   90.00
#
_symmetry.space_group_name_H-M   'P 1'
#
loop_
_entity.id
_entity.type
_entity.pdbx_description
1 polymer ?
#
loop_
_entity_poly.entity_id
_entity_poly.type
_entity_poly.pdbx_seq_one_letter_code
_entity_poly.pdbx_strand_id
1 'polypeptide(L)'
;MKFAYVSVFLLASLPAAAQDQAENNSNSGQESAQNTRPIEEITVTSDLSFSSLRFQIREARDKVYLMFNELNTDDDFDVDCRKTDYTGSYIQGHDCYPVFFDKAVAQNTQDAFGFSGPPAMDFFKSQRVIMMQERSNFARLRVKVLNIAIENNAFADTLLDLHDVEREYEYRKEQCMKKPAFLFLFKRC
;
A
#
# COMPACT_ATOMS: atom_id res chain seq x y z
N MET A 1 -58.86 -1.83 -28.93
CA MET A 1 -57.97 -1.06 -29.83
C MET A 1 -58.29 0.41 -29.68
N LYS A 2 -57.24 1.25 -29.57
CA LYS A 2 -57.22 2.73 -29.41
C LYS A 2 -57.89 3.29 -28.14
N PHE A 3 -57.14 4.04 -27.34
CA PHE A 3 -57.38 5.46 -27.04
C PHE A 3 -56.08 6.09 -26.49
N ALA A 4 -55.65 7.17 -27.11
CA ALA A 4 -54.78 8.17 -26.51
C ALA A 4 -55.63 9.02 -25.53
N TYR A 5 -55.03 9.63 -24.51
CA TYR A 5 -55.13 11.06 -24.21
C TYR A 5 -54.22 11.47 -23.03
N VAL A 6 -53.79 12.72 -23.14
CA VAL A 6 -52.91 13.56 -22.33
C VAL A 6 -53.55 13.95 -20.99
N SER A 7 -52.72 14.26 -19.97
CA SER A 7 -52.89 15.25 -18.87
C SER A 7 -52.44 14.68 -17.52
N VAL A 8 -51.87 15.37 -16.53
CA VAL A 8 -51.55 16.79 -16.25
C VAL A 8 -50.58 16.79 -15.04
N PHE A 9 -49.81 17.88 -14.92
CA PHE A 9 -48.89 18.32 -13.86
C PHE A 9 -49.21 17.96 -12.41
N LEU A 10 -48.15 17.77 -11.61
CA LEU A 10 -48.05 18.26 -10.23
C LEU A 10 -46.59 18.53 -9.84
N LEU A 11 -46.19 19.79 -9.96
CA LEU A 11 -44.99 20.38 -9.35
C LEU A 11 -45.27 20.57 -7.85
N ALA A 12 -44.54 19.86 -7.00
CA ALA A 12 -44.52 20.12 -5.56
C ALA A 12 -43.32 21.02 -5.23
N SER A 13 -43.63 22.32 -5.12
CA SER A 13 -42.81 23.36 -4.53
C SER A 13 -42.69 23.19 -3.02
N LEU A 14 -41.49 23.40 -2.45
CA LEU A 14 -41.28 23.85 -1.07
C LEU A 14 -40.01 24.73 -1.01
N PRO A 15 -39.95 25.70 -0.07
CA PRO A 15 -39.56 27.07 -0.37
C PRO A 15 -38.11 27.41 -0.03
N ALA A 16 -37.55 28.33 -0.82
CA ALA A 16 -36.45 29.19 -0.41
C ALA A 16 -36.96 30.21 0.61
N ALA A 17 -36.36 30.24 1.80
CA ALA A 17 -36.44 31.38 2.71
C ALA A 17 -35.02 31.94 2.83
N ALA A 18 -34.73 32.93 1.97
CA ALA A 18 -33.71 33.92 2.24
C ALA A 18 -34.26 34.85 3.33
N GLN A 19 -33.51 35.07 4.41
CA GLN A 19 -33.71 36.20 5.30
C GLN A 19 -32.45 37.04 5.28
N ASP A 20 -32.60 38.19 4.66
CA ASP A 20 -31.68 39.32 4.72
C ASP A 20 -32.42 40.39 5.54
N GLN A 21 -31.87 40.78 6.71
CA GLN A 21 -32.28 41.99 7.41
C GLN A 21 -31.07 42.68 8.04
N ALA A 22 -31.05 43.98 7.76
CA ALA A 22 -29.96 44.94 7.90
C ALA A 22 -29.57 45.31 9.34
N GLU A 23 -28.29 45.68 9.42
CA GLU A 23 -27.65 46.77 10.19
C GLU A 23 -28.27 47.23 11.53
N ASN A 24 -27.46 47.18 12.58
CA ASN A 24 -27.30 48.34 13.45
C ASN A 24 -25.89 48.41 14.06
N ASN A 25 -25.30 49.58 13.88
CA ASN A 25 -23.95 49.97 14.24
C ASN A 25 -23.91 50.40 15.71
N SER A 26 -22.97 49.92 16.51
CA SER A 26 -22.52 50.58 17.75
C SER A 26 -21.16 50.06 18.18
N ASN A 27 -20.18 50.93 17.98
CA ASN A 27 -18.82 50.86 18.48
C ASN A 27 -18.78 50.69 20.01
N SER A 28 -18.22 49.59 20.49
CA SER A 28 -17.58 49.55 21.81
C SER A 28 -16.33 48.69 21.68
N GLY A 29 -15.17 49.34 21.66
CA GLY A 29 -13.89 48.67 21.71
C GLY A 29 -13.80 47.78 22.95
N GLN A 30 -13.52 46.50 22.73
CA GLN A 30 -12.90 45.62 23.71
C GLN A 30 -11.91 44.74 22.96
N GLU A 31 -10.71 44.63 23.52
CA GLU A 31 -9.57 43.90 22.98
C GLU A 31 -9.99 42.53 22.47
N SER A 32 -9.60 42.23 21.22
CA SER A 32 -9.61 40.88 20.68
C SER A 32 -8.62 40.04 21.47
N ALA A 33 -9.06 39.50 22.61
CA ALA A 33 -8.44 38.35 23.22
C ALA A 33 -8.45 37.26 22.15
N GLN A 34 -7.27 36.96 21.60
CA GLN A 34 -7.07 35.84 20.70
C GLN A 34 -7.60 34.59 21.40
N ASN A 35 -8.78 34.14 21.00
CA ASN A 35 -9.30 32.85 21.37
C ASN A 35 -8.56 31.81 20.52
N THR A 36 -7.31 31.55 20.89
CA THR A 36 -6.54 30.42 20.38
C THR A 36 -7.13 29.16 21.00
N ARG A 37 -8.29 28.73 20.48
CA ARG A 37 -8.76 27.38 20.77
C ARG A 37 -7.73 26.43 20.16
N PRO A 38 -7.21 25.46 20.94
CA PRO A 38 -6.35 24.43 20.37
C PRO A 38 -7.13 23.74 19.24
N ILE A 39 -6.50 23.58 18.09
CA ILE A 39 -7.03 22.78 16.99
C ILE A 39 -7.08 21.34 17.51
N GLU A 40 -8.28 20.82 17.73
CA GLU A 40 -8.49 19.40 18.04
C GLU A 40 -8.06 18.57 16.84
N GLU A 41 -7.05 17.71 17.02
CA GLU A 41 -6.65 16.72 16.02
C GLU A 41 -7.71 15.62 15.97
N ILE A 42 -8.52 15.59 14.91
CA ILE A 42 -9.48 14.51 14.69
C ILE A 42 -8.71 13.32 14.08
N THR A 43 -8.25 12.40 14.91
CA THR A 43 -7.72 11.12 14.43
C THR A 43 -8.88 10.20 14.04
N VAL A 44 -9.22 10.18 12.75
CA VAL A 44 -10.15 9.19 12.19
C VAL A 44 -9.44 7.84 12.13
N THR A 45 -9.64 7.01 13.16
CA THR A 45 -9.12 5.64 13.13
C THR A 45 -10.14 4.78 12.40
N SER A 46 -9.82 4.35 11.17
CA SER A 46 -10.65 3.33 10.52
C SER A 46 -10.50 2.00 11.27
N ASP A 47 -11.61 1.28 11.48
CA ASP A 47 -11.64 -0.04 12.15
C ASP A 47 -11.05 -1.18 11.29
N LEU A 48 -10.15 -0.87 10.35
CA LEU A 48 -9.47 -1.88 9.55
C LEU A 48 -8.69 -2.81 10.48
N SER A 49 -8.79 -4.13 10.32
CA SER A 49 -7.93 -5.04 11.08
C SER A 49 -6.49 -5.00 10.53
N PHE A 50 -5.48 -5.43 11.31
CA PHE A 50 -4.12 -5.63 10.77
C PHE A 50 -4.10 -6.63 9.61
N SER A 51 -5.01 -7.61 9.59
CA SER A 51 -5.17 -8.55 8.48
C SER A 51 -5.64 -7.81 7.21
N SER A 52 -6.60 -6.90 7.37
CA SER A 52 -7.11 -6.06 6.28
C SER A 52 -6.01 -5.15 5.71
N LEU A 53 -5.21 -4.51 6.57
CA LEU A 53 -4.08 -3.69 6.13
C LEU A 53 -3.01 -4.52 5.40
N ARG A 54 -2.65 -5.70 5.93
CA ARG A 54 -1.73 -6.62 5.24
C ARG A 54 -2.27 -7.04 3.88
N PHE A 55 -3.59 -7.26 3.76
CA PHE A 55 -4.22 -7.56 2.49
C PHE A 55 -4.15 -6.37 1.52
N GLN A 56 -4.47 -5.16 1.97
CA GLN A 56 -4.37 -3.94 1.15
C GLN A 56 -2.93 -3.67 0.69
N ILE A 57 -1.92 -3.90 1.54
CA ILE A 57 -0.51 -3.80 1.14
C ILE A 57 -0.20 -4.79 0.03
N ARG A 58 -0.70 -6.02 0.11
CA ARG A 58 -0.50 -7.02 -0.96
C ARG A 58 -1.13 -6.56 -2.26
N GLU A 59 -2.40 -6.16 -2.24
CA GLU A 59 -3.09 -5.69 -3.46
C GLU A 59 -2.42 -4.45 -4.07
N ALA A 60 -2.03 -3.48 -3.24
CA ALA A 60 -1.34 -2.28 -3.70
C ALA A 60 0.03 -2.63 -4.30
N ARG A 61 0.77 -3.56 -3.69
CA ARG A 61 2.07 -4.03 -4.19
C ARG A 61 1.94 -4.81 -5.50
N ASP A 62 0.92 -5.66 -5.61
CA ASP A 62 0.62 -6.40 -6.84
C ASP A 62 0.28 -5.41 -7.97
N LYS A 63 -0.52 -4.39 -7.69
CA LYS A 63 -0.85 -3.33 -8.65
C LYS A 63 0.39 -2.56 -9.11
N VAL A 64 1.29 -2.20 -8.18
CA VAL A 64 2.58 -1.57 -8.51
C VAL A 64 3.37 -2.45 -9.47
N TYR A 65 3.59 -3.73 -9.13
CA TYR A 65 4.46 -4.57 -9.95
C TYR A 65 3.82 -5.03 -11.26
N LEU A 66 2.49 -5.18 -11.31
CA LEU A 66 1.76 -5.41 -12.56
C LEU A 66 1.98 -4.24 -13.53
N MET A 67 1.76 -3.01 -13.07
CA MET A 67 1.95 -1.82 -13.92
C MET A 67 3.43 -1.58 -14.25
N PHE A 68 4.33 -1.85 -13.30
CA PHE A 68 5.78 -1.77 -13.54
C PHE A 68 6.20 -2.73 -14.65
N ASN A 69 5.78 -3.99 -14.59
CA ASN A 69 6.14 -5.00 -15.61
C ASN A 69 5.56 -4.65 -16.99
N GLU A 70 4.38 -4.04 -17.06
CA GLU A 70 3.81 -3.56 -18.33
C GLU A 70 4.61 -2.41 -18.96
N LEU A 71 5.20 -1.54 -18.13
CA LEU A 71 5.94 -0.36 -18.56
C LEU A 71 7.45 -0.63 -18.75
N ASN A 72 7.99 -1.59 -18.02
CA ASN A 72 9.38 -2.02 -18.12
C ASN A 72 9.57 -2.95 -19.32
N THR A 73 10.56 -2.66 -20.16
CA THR A 73 10.85 -3.45 -21.37
C THR A 73 11.94 -4.51 -21.17
N ASP A 74 12.36 -4.75 -19.93
CA ASP A 74 13.52 -5.57 -19.60
C ASP A 74 13.07 -6.70 -18.68
N ASP A 75 12.66 -7.81 -19.29
CA ASP A 75 12.00 -8.95 -18.63
C ASP A 75 12.83 -9.56 -17.48
N ASP A 76 14.16 -9.35 -17.45
CA ASP A 76 14.99 -9.77 -16.32
C ASP A 76 14.66 -9.03 -15.01
N PHE A 77 14.04 -7.87 -15.12
CA PHE A 77 13.64 -7.02 -14.00
C PHE A 77 12.16 -7.13 -13.66
N ASP A 78 11.38 -7.88 -14.43
CA ASP A 78 9.99 -8.13 -14.09
C ASP A 78 9.89 -8.76 -12.71
N VAL A 79 8.88 -8.34 -11.95
CA VAL A 79 8.67 -8.77 -10.58
C VAL A 79 7.46 -9.67 -10.51
N ASP A 80 7.67 -10.89 -10.03
CA ASP A 80 6.62 -11.88 -9.78
C ASP A 80 6.25 -11.86 -8.29
N CYS A 81 4.99 -11.52 -8.01
CA CYS A 81 4.39 -11.55 -6.69
C CYS A 81 3.62 -12.86 -6.50
N ARG A 82 4.07 -13.70 -5.57
CA ARG A 82 3.50 -15.03 -5.37
C ARG A 82 3.35 -15.39 -3.90
N LYS A 83 2.41 -16.31 -3.64
CA LYS A 83 2.28 -16.94 -2.33
C LYS A 83 3.50 -17.82 -2.08
N THR A 84 4.11 -17.66 -0.92
CA THR A 84 5.27 -18.46 -0.51
C THR A 84 4.87 -19.35 0.66
N ASP A 85 5.18 -20.64 0.57
CA ASP A 85 5.05 -21.53 1.72
C ASP A 85 6.39 -21.52 2.46
N TYR A 86 6.41 -20.97 3.68
CA TYR A 86 7.61 -21.09 4.52
C TYR A 86 7.80 -22.57 4.85
N THR A 87 8.91 -23.15 4.38
CA THR A 87 9.18 -24.60 4.42
C THR A 87 8.75 -25.22 5.74
N GLY A 88 7.79 -26.15 5.68
CA GLY A 88 7.34 -26.94 6.84
C GLY A 88 6.28 -26.28 7.74
N SER A 89 5.71 -25.12 7.38
CA SER A 89 4.59 -24.50 8.10
C SER A 89 3.39 -24.23 7.17
N TYR A 90 2.17 -24.23 7.71
CA TYR A 90 0.96 -23.79 7.00
C TYR A 90 0.82 -22.24 6.93
N ILE A 91 1.91 -21.51 7.20
CA ILE A 91 1.92 -20.05 7.16
C ILE A 91 2.32 -19.63 5.74
N GLN A 92 1.31 -19.13 5.01
CA GLN A 92 1.51 -18.59 3.67
C GLN A 92 2.03 -17.15 3.76
N GLY A 93 3.24 -16.93 3.23
CA GLY A 93 3.79 -15.63 2.92
C GLY A 93 3.28 -15.10 1.56
N HIS A 94 3.70 -13.88 1.24
CA HIS A 94 3.43 -13.25 -0.04
C HIS A 94 4.61 -12.35 -0.39
N ASP A 95 5.49 -12.87 -1.22
CA ASP A 95 6.76 -12.25 -1.56
C ASP A 95 6.77 -11.88 -3.04
N CYS A 96 7.39 -10.75 -3.35
CA CYS A 96 7.58 -10.27 -4.72
C CYS A 96 9.06 -10.30 -5.03
N TYR A 97 9.46 -11.12 -6.00
CA TYR A 97 10.85 -11.28 -6.40
C TYR A 97 11.04 -10.99 -7.88
N PRO A 98 12.13 -10.30 -8.27
CA PRO A 98 12.43 -10.09 -9.67
C PRO A 98 12.97 -11.36 -10.34
N VAL A 99 12.75 -11.48 -11.65
CA VAL A 99 13.19 -12.63 -12.46
C VAL A 99 14.70 -12.89 -12.33
N PHE A 100 15.54 -11.84 -12.32
CA PHE A 100 16.99 -12.02 -12.12
C PHE A 100 17.33 -12.73 -10.80
N PHE A 101 16.56 -12.47 -9.73
CA PHE A 101 16.79 -13.08 -8.43
C PHE A 101 16.36 -14.54 -8.44
N ASP A 102 15.22 -14.86 -9.07
CA ASP A 102 14.77 -16.23 -9.24
C ASP A 102 15.75 -17.06 -10.08
N LYS A 103 16.32 -16.47 -11.14
CA LYS A 103 17.40 -17.08 -11.91
C LYS A 103 18.63 -17.37 -11.04
N ALA A 104 19.02 -16.43 -10.16
CA ALA A 104 20.14 -16.63 -9.24
C ALA A 104 19.86 -17.74 -8.20
N VAL A 105 18.62 -17.83 -7.69
CA VAL A 105 18.19 -18.92 -6.80
C VAL A 105 18.19 -20.27 -7.51
N ALA A 106 17.70 -20.32 -8.75
CA ALA A 106 17.69 -21.52 -9.57
C ALA A 106 19.11 -21.99 -9.89
N GLN A 107 20.01 -21.06 -10.27
CA GLN A 107 21.42 -21.36 -10.52
C GLN A 107 22.11 -21.90 -9.27
N ASN A 108 21.92 -21.26 -8.11
CA ASN A 108 22.46 -21.75 -6.83
C ASN A 108 21.99 -23.19 -6.51
N THR A 109 20.73 -23.49 -6.84
CA THR A 109 20.19 -24.85 -6.67
C THR A 109 20.84 -25.84 -7.63
N GLN A 110 20.97 -25.48 -8.90
CA GLN A 110 21.63 -26.31 -9.91
C GLN A 110 23.11 -26.53 -9.60
N ASP A 111 23.84 -25.52 -9.17
CA ASP A 111 25.25 -25.61 -8.80
C ASP A 111 25.45 -26.58 -7.62
N ALA A 112 24.54 -26.56 -6.65
CA ALA A 112 24.61 -27.44 -5.48
C ALA A 112 24.21 -28.89 -5.78
N PHE A 113 23.40 -29.14 -6.82
CA PHE A 113 22.96 -30.49 -7.25
C PHE A 113 23.66 -31.01 -8.53
N GLY A 114 24.44 -30.18 -9.23
CA GLY A 114 25.07 -30.49 -10.51
C GLY A 114 26.31 -31.37 -10.42
N PHE A 115 26.76 -31.69 -9.21
CA PHE A 115 27.84 -32.64 -8.97
C PHE A 115 27.25 -34.05 -8.86
N SER A 116 27.79 -35.02 -9.60
CA SER A 116 27.43 -36.44 -9.51
C SER A 116 27.94 -37.04 -8.19
N GLY A 117 27.26 -36.67 -7.09
CA GLY A 117 27.54 -37.05 -5.71
C GLY A 117 26.46 -36.49 -4.78
N PRO A 118 26.41 -36.92 -3.49
CA PRO A 118 25.47 -36.34 -2.53
C PRO A 118 25.68 -34.82 -2.43
N PRO A 119 24.60 -34.02 -2.39
CA PRO A 119 24.71 -32.56 -2.34
C PRO A 119 25.52 -32.18 -1.12
N ALA A 120 26.65 -31.51 -1.32
CA ALA A 120 27.32 -30.87 -0.21
C ALA A 120 26.43 -29.70 0.20
N MET A 121 25.68 -29.89 1.30
CA MET A 121 24.76 -28.90 1.87
C MET A 121 25.42 -27.52 2.08
N ASP A 122 26.75 -27.49 2.20
CA ASP A 122 27.59 -26.30 2.30
C ASP A 122 27.57 -25.39 1.06
N PHE A 123 27.13 -25.90 -0.11
CA PHE A 123 27.02 -25.10 -1.33
C PHE A 123 25.67 -24.38 -1.48
N PHE A 124 24.65 -24.77 -0.70
CA PHE A 124 23.36 -24.07 -0.73
C PHE A 124 23.46 -22.71 -0.05
N LYS A 125 23.63 -21.66 -0.86
CA LYS A 125 23.54 -20.30 -0.33
C LYS A 125 22.11 -20.02 0.10
N SER A 126 21.97 -19.42 1.28
CA SER A 126 20.68 -18.87 1.71
C SER A 126 20.24 -17.72 0.78
N GLN A 127 18.93 -17.50 0.65
CA GLN A 127 18.38 -16.39 -0.14
C GLN A 127 18.97 -15.03 0.26
N ARG A 128 19.29 -14.82 1.54
CA ARG A 128 19.96 -13.60 2.03
C ARG A 128 21.32 -13.39 1.36
N VAL A 129 22.11 -14.45 1.24
CA VAL A 129 23.44 -14.40 0.60
C VAL A 129 23.29 -14.13 -0.90
N ILE A 130 22.33 -14.77 -1.55
CA ILE A 130 22.03 -14.54 -2.98
C ILE A 130 21.62 -13.08 -3.19
N MET A 131 20.74 -12.54 -2.34
CA MET A 131 20.30 -11.14 -2.41
C MET A 131 21.47 -10.16 -2.25
N MET A 132 22.41 -10.47 -1.35
CA MET A 132 23.62 -9.68 -1.19
C MET A 132 24.55 -9.74 -2.41
N GLN A 133 24.63 -10.88 -3.09
CA GLN A 133 25.38 -11.05 -4.33
C GLN A 133 24.73 -10.29 -5.49
N GLU A 134 23.39 -10.28 -5.56
CA GLU A 134 22.59 -9.58 -6.56
C GLU A 134 22.32 -8.10 -6.23
N ARG A 135 23.02 -7.51 -5.26
CA ARG A 135 22.77 -6.14 -4.78
C ARG A 135 22.79 -5.08 -5.89
N SER A 136 23.62 -5.26 -6.91
CA SER A 136 23.74 -4.35 -8.06
C SER A 136 22.49 -4.41 -8.93
N ASN A 137 21.94 -5.61 -9.18
CA ASN A 137 20.69 -5.77 -9.90
C ASN A 137 19.51 -5.22 -9.09
N PHE A 138 19.48 -5.42 -7.77
CA PHE A 138 18.49 -4.73 -6.93
C PHE A 138 18.62 -3.20 -6.95
N ALA A 139 19.84 -2.66 -7.07
CA ALA A 139 20.03 -1.22 -7.23
C ALA A 139 19.51 -0.73 -8.61
N ARG A 140 19.78 -1.49 -9.67
CA ARG A 140 19.25 -1.22 -11.02
C ARG A 140 17.72 -1.28 -11.07
N LEU A 141 17.11 -2.26 -10.40
CA LEU A 141 15.65 -2.37 -10.29
C LEU A 141 15.06 -1.10 -9.68
N ARG A 142 15.64 -0.60 -8.57
CA ARG A 142 15.18 0.66 -7.95
C ARG A 142 15.27 1.84 -8.90
N VAL A 143 16.36 1.97 -9.65
CA VAL A 143 16.50 3.04 -10.65
C VAL A 143 15.44 2.92 -11.75
N LYS A 144 15.17 1.71 -12.25
CA LYS A 144 14.11 1.48 -13.25
C LYS A 144 12.74 1.89 -12.74
N VAL A 145 12.37 1.45 -11.53
CA VAL A 145 11.10 1.85 -10.88
C VAL A 145 11.00 3.37 -10.78
N LEU A 146 12.06 4.04 -10.33
CA LEU A 146 12.08 5.50 -10.19
C LEU A 146 11.97 6.22 -11.55
N ASN A 147 12.67 5.75 -12.57
CA ASN A 147 12.60 6.35 -13.91
C ASN A 147 11.18 6.25 -14.48
N ILE A 148 10.53 5.07 -14.36
CA ILE A 148 9.14 4.90 -14.80
C ILE A 148 8.21 5.84 -14.02
N ALA A 149 8.43 6.04 -12.72
CA ALA A 149 7.64 6.97 -11.92
C ALA A 149 7.83 8.45 -12.34
N ILE A 150 9.03 8.83 -12.76
CA ILE A 150 9.30 10.18 -13.27
C ILE A 150 8.59 10.42 -14.61
N GLU A 151 8.50 9.38 -15.45
CA GLU A 151 7.95 9.48 -16.82
C GLU A 151 6.44 9.22 -16.89
N ASN A 152 5.87 8.51 -15.91
CA ASN A 152 4.47 8.09 -15.88
C ASN A 152 3.82 8.46 -14.54
N ASN A 153 2.97 9.50 -14.56
CA ASN A 153 2.26 9.98 -13.38
C ASN A 153 1.30 8.93 -12.78
N ALA A 154 0.62 8.14 -13.60
CA ALA A 154 -0.29 7.10 -13.12
C ALA A 154 0.47 5.99 -12.38
N PHE A 155 1.70 5.67 -12.81
CA PHE A 155 2.58 4.76 -12.08
C PHE A 155 3.09 5.39 -10.78
N ALA A 156 3.47 6.67 -10.81
CA ALA A 156 3.86 7.40 -9.61
C ALA A 156 2.73 7.42 -8.56
N ASP A 157 1.50 7.69 -8.97
CA ASP A 157 0.31 7.67 -8.11
C ASP A 157 0.12 6.27 -7.49
N THR A 158 0.31 5.21 -8.29
CA THR A 158 0.22 3.83 -7.80
C THR A 158 1.31 3.48 -6.76
N LEU A 159 2.51 4.03 -6.91
CA LEU A 159 3.57 3.89 -5.88
C LEU A 159 3.23 4.66 -4.59
N LEU A 160 2.61 5.84 -4.71
CA LEU A 160 2.16 6.61 -3.56
C LEU A 160 1.03 5.89 -2.80
N ASP A 161 0.08 5.29 -3.52
CA ASP A 161 -0.98 4.46 -2.92
C ASP A 161 -0.39 3.34 -2.05
N LEU A 162 0.61 2.60 -2.57
CA LEU A 162 1.30 1.56 -1.81
C LEU A 162 1.96 2.14 -0.55
N HIS A 163 2.67 3.26 -0.71
CA HIS A 163 3.38 3.90 0.39
C HIS A 163 2.43 4.39 1.51
N ASP A 164 1.25 4.91 1.17
CA ASP A 164 0.27 5.37 2.15
C ASP A 164 -0.28 4.22 3.00
N VAL A 165 -0.61 3.08 2.38
CA VAL A 165 -1.07 1.89 3.12
C VAL A 165 0.05 1.29 3.98
N GLU A 166 1.29 1.24 3.46
CA GLU A 166 2.45 0.77 4.24
C GLU A 166 2.71 1.69 5.45
N ARG A 167 2.60 3.01 5.29
CA ARG A 167 2.78 3.98 6.38
C ARG A 167 1.72 3.82 7.45
N GLU A 168 0.46 3.64 7.07
CA GLU A 168 -0.64 3.42 8.00
C GLU A 168 -0.44 2.12 8.80
N TYR A 169 -0.02 1.04 8.14
CA TYR A 169 0.28 -0.22 8.82
C TYR A 169 1.41 -0.08 9.84
N GLU A 170 2.52 0.56 9.48
CA GLU A 170 3.66 0.75 10.40
C GLU A 170 3.28 1.69 11.55
N TYR A 171 2.57 2.79 11.30
CA TYR A 171 2.05 3.66 12.35
C TYR A 171 1.20 2.87 13.35
N ARG A 172 0.22 2.10 12.87
CA ARG A 172 -0.67 1.32 13.75
C ARG A 172 0.06 0.21 14.48
N LYS A 173 1.04 -0.41 13.85
CA LYS A 173 1.91 -1.41 14.47
C LYS A 173 2.71 -0.79 15.61
N GLU A 174 3.32 0.38 15.43
CA GLU A 174 4.01 1.09 16.51
C GLU A 174 3.07 1.44 17.67
N GLN A 175 1.86 1.93 17.39
CA GLN A 175 0.87 2.23 18.43
C GLN A 175 0.44 0.97 19.19
N CYS A 176 0.25 -0.15 18.50
CA CYS A 176 -0.06 -1.45 19.10
C CYS A 176 1.08 -1.92 20.01
N MET A 177 2.33 -1.80 19.55
CA MET A 177 3.52 -2.21 20.31
C MET A 177 3.76 -1.36 21.58
N LYS A 178 3.25 -0.12 21.63
CA LYS A 178 3.33 0.76 22.82
C LYS A 178 2.33 0.39 23.93
N LYS A 179 1.32 -0.43 23.65
CA LYS A 179 0.28 -0.78 24.64
C LYS A 179 0.81 -1.82 25.64
N PRO A 180 0.67 -1.58 26.96
CA PRO A 180 1.21 -2.48 27.99
C PRO A 180 0.59 -3.88 27.99
N ALA A 181 -0.60 -4.06 27.38
CA ALA A 181 -1.31 -5.33 27.29
C ALA A 181 -0.65 -6.37 26.37
N PHE A 182 0.38 -5.98 25.61
CA PHE A 182 0.97 -6.81 24.57
C PHE A 182 2.32 -7.45 24.95
N LEU A 183 2.87 -7.08 26.11
CA LEU A 183 4.21 -7.53 26.51
C LEU A 183 4.27 -8.99 26.98
N PHE A 184 3.14 -9.64 27.28
CA PHE A 184 3.19 -10.89 28.05
C PHE A 184 2.54 -12.15 27.48
N LEU A 185 1.61 -12.10 26.51
CA LEU A 185 0.92 -13.35 26.09
C LEU A 185 0.74 -13.57 24.58
N PHE A 186 0.62 -12.52 23.75
CA PHE A 186 0.46 -12.72 22.31
C PHE A 186 1.14 -11.61 21.52
N LYS A 187 2.27 -11.91 20.87
CA LYS A 187 2.92 -11.05 19.87
C LYS A 187 2.09 -10.97 18.56
N ARG A 188 0.83 -10.54 18.60
CA ARG A 188 0.02 -10.27 17.39
C ARG A 188 -0.46 -8.82 17.25
N CYS A 189 0.47 -7.95 16.86
CA CYS A 189 0.26 -6.79 16.01
C CYS A 189 0.63 -7.36 14.63
#